data_AF-A0A7S1R968-F1
#
_entry.id   AF-A0A7S1R968-F1
#
_cell.length_a   1.000
_cell.length_b   1.000
_cell.length_c   1.000
_cell.angle_alpha   90.00
_cell.angle_beta   90.00
_cell.angle_gamma   90.00
#
_symmetry.space_group_name_H-M   'P 1'
#
loop_
_entity.id
_entity.type
_entity.pdbx_description
1 polymer ?
#
loop_
_entity_poly.entity_id
_entity_poly.type
_entity_poly.pdbx_seq_one_letter_code
_entity_poly.pdbx_strand_id
1 'polypeptide(L)'
;NKAGEDSPDVYAGCKVDYSGSQVTAKLFLSVITGDSAGVPSGGKVLKSGKTDRVFLNFVDHGGAGIVAFPNGPLLHRTDLSEALQTMQRKKMFSELVFYMEACESGSMFPDLTSDGKIFAVTASNAHESSWGYYCMPSNDTVRGKDMGTCLGDLFSISWMEDSDLGHLATESLKEQVRRVTSRTVKSHVMTFGDTTFEDENIGKFELAPPVAQEQAAEIAGATDGAVDIRDIPLRVAYYAWESSSPGR
;
A
#
# COMPACT_ATOMS: atom_id res chain seq x y z
N ASN A 1 -6.02 -10.29 -0.77
CA ASN A 1 -6.43 -10.74 0.59
C ASN A 1 -7.92 -10.61 0.73
N LYS A 2 -8.66 -11.68 1.03
CA LYS A 2 -10.09 -11.56 1.34
C LYS A 2 -10.52 -12.58 2.38
N ALA A 3 -11.54 -12.27 3.15
CA ALA A 3 -12.19 -13.23 4.05
C ALA A 3 -13.02 -14.26 3.25
N GLY A 4 -13.41 -15.36 3.91
CA GLY A 4 -14.27 -16.40 3.36
C GLY A 4 -13.56 -17.71 2.98
N GLU A 5 -14.34 -18.65 2.44
CA GLU A 5 -13.87 -20.00 2.06
C GLU A 5 -12.89 -19.96 0.88
N ASP A 6 -13.14 -19.09 -0.10
CA ASP A 6 -12.31 -18.92 -1.29
C ASP A 6 -11.14 -17.94 -1.06
N SER A 7 -10.72 -17.75 0.19
CA SER A 7 -9.59 -16.89 0.53
C SER A 7 -8.29 -17.48 -0.05
N PRO A 8 -7.56 -16.74 -0.91
CA PRO A 8 -6.29 -17.19 -1.46
C PRO A 8 -5.16 -17.05 -0.43
N ASP A 9 -4.22 -17.99 -0.44
CA ASP A 9 -2.96 -17.83 0.28
C ASP A 9 -2.07 -16.86 -0.51
N VAL A 10 -1.88 -15.65 0.03
CA VAL A 10 -1.03 -14.62 -0.58
C VAL A 10 0.43 -14.67 -0.11
N TYR A 11 0.77 -15.55 0.84
CA TYR A 11 2.13 -15.68 1.35
C TYR A 11 2.95 -16.66 0.50
N ALA A 12 2.30 -17.71 0.01
CA ALA A 12 2.93 -18.68 -0.88
C ALA A 12 3.55 -18.00 -2.11
N GLY A 13 4.86 -18.18 -2.30
CA GLY A 13 5.59 -17.63 -3.44
C GLY A 13 6.23 -16.26 -3.22
N CYS A 14 5.88 -15.55 -2.13
CA CYS A 14 6.52 -14.26 -1.80
C CYS A 14 8.04 -14.39 -1.70
N LYS A 15 8.75 -13.46 -2.35
CA LYS A 15 10.21 -13.34 -2.27
C LYS A 15 10.55 -12.31 -1.20
N VAL A 16 10.90 -12.80 0.00
CA VAL A 16 11.26 -11.94 1.13
C VAL A 16 12.74 -11.59 1.03
N ASP A 17 13.04 -10.37 0.57
CA ASP A 17 14.42 -9.85 0.48
C ASP A 17 14.95 -9.37 1.85
N TYR A 18 14.06 -8.81 2.68
CA TYR A 18 14.39 -8.29 4.01
C TYR A 18 13.27 -8.62 5.00
N SER A 19 13.63 -8.99 6.23
CA SER A 19 12.65 -9.36 7.26
C SER A 19 13.13 -9.08 8.67
N GLY A 20 12.20 -9.16 9.63
CA GLY A 20 12.50 -9.02 11.05
C GLY A 20 13.18 -7.69 11.38
N SER A 21 14.26 -7.74 12.15
CA SER A 21 14.98 -6.56 12.63
C SER A 21 15.69 -5.75 11.55
N GLN A 22 15.81 -6.27 10.33
CA GLN A 22 16.44 -5.55 9.22
C GLN A 22 15.54 -4.41 8.70
N VAL A 23 14.22 -4.56 8.81
CA VAL A 23 13.23 -3.67 8.23
C VAL A 23 13.20 -2.35 9.01
N THR A 24 13.87 -1.34 8.44
CA THR A 24 14.05 0.00 9.02
C THR A 24 13.87 1.05 7.93
N ALA A 25 13.54 2.29 8.32
CA ALA A 25 13.45 3.42 7.39
C ALA A 25 14.75 3.60 6.58
N LYS A 26 15.90 3.50 7.25
CA LYS A 26 17.22 3.60 6.62
C LYS A 26 17.42 2.54 5.53
N LEU A 27 17.06 1.28 5.83
CA LEU A 27 17.15 0.20 4.85
C LEU A 27 16.29 0.52 3.62
N PHE A 28 15.05 0.95 3.83
CA PHE A 28 14.14 1.32 2.74
C PHE A 28 14.73 2.42 1.85
N LEU A 29 15.26 3.50 2.44
CA LEU A 29 15.90 4.58 1.69
C LEU A 29 17.13 4.10 0.90
N SER A 30 17.96 3.23 1.48
CA SER A 30 19.09 2.63 0.76
C SER A 30 18.64 1.74 -0.41
N VAL A 31 17.56 0.97 -0.24
CA VAL A 31 16.99 0.13 -1.29
C VAL A 31 16.50 0.97 -2.48
N ILE A 32 15.67 1.98 -2.24
CA ILE A 32 15.08 2.77 -3.33
C ILE A 32 16.13 3.66 -4.03
N THR A 33 17.15 4.12 -3.31
CA THR A 33 18.24 4.96 -3.89
C THR A 33 19.38 4.15 -4.52
N GLY A 34 19.27 2.82 -4.53
CA GLY A 34 20.28 1.92 -5.13
C GLY A 34 21.59 1.86 -4.34
N ASP A 35 21.58 2.21 -3.05
CA ASP A 35 22.76 2.22 -2.20
C ASP A 35 23.05 0.82 -1.64
N SER A 36 23.83 0.05 -2.39
CA SER A 36 24.26 -1.29 -1.99
C SER A 36 25.15 -1.34 -0.74
N ALA A 37 25.76 -0.23 -0.32
CA ALA A 37 26.56 -0.17 0.90
C ALA A 37 25.69 0.00 2.16
N GLY A 38 24.48 0.54 1.99
CA GLY A 38 23.51 0.76 3.06
C GLY A 38 22.65 -0.46 3.41
N VAL A 39 22.81 -1.59 2.72
CA VAL A 39 22.03 -2.82 2.94
C VAL A 39 22.88 -3.97 3.51
N PRO A 40 22.30 -4.84 4.37
CA PRO A 40 23.04 -5.95 4.96
C PRO A 40 23.48 -6.97 3.91
N SER A 41 24.72 -7.48 4.05
CA SER A 41 25.26 -8.61 3.27
C SER A 41 25.16 -8.48 1.74
N GLY A 42 25.20 -7.25 1.21
CA GLY A 42 25.04 -7.03 -0.23
C GLY A 42 23.62 -7.37 -0.74
N GLY A 43 22.62 -7.16 0.11
CA GLY A 43 21.20 -7.35 -0.21
C GLY A 43 20.72 -6.62 -1.46
N LYS A 44 19.49 -6.95 -1.89
CA LYS A 44 18.91 -6.39 -3.10
C LYS A 44 18.55 -4.91 -2.94
N VAL A 45 18.97 -4.09 -3.90
CA VAL A 45 18.58 -2.69 -4.04
C VAL A 45 18.03 -2.46 -5.45
N LEU A 46 17.35 -1.34 -5.68
CA LEU A 46 16.97 -0.95 -7.03
C LEU A 46 18.22 -0.75 -7.89
N LYS A 47 18.22 -1.38 -9.07
CA LYS A 47 19.25 -1.23 -10.11
C LYS A 47 18.68 -0.59 -11.38
N SER A 48 17.50 0.02 -11.24
CA SER A 48 16.75 0.63 -12.33
C SER A 48 17.48 1.85 -12.89
N GLY A 49 17.31 2.09 -14.19
CA GLY A 49 17.86 3.21 -14.92
C GLY A 49 16.79 4.04 -15.63
N LYS A 50 17.24 4.96 -16.48
CA LYS A 50 16.41 5.99 -17.13
C LYS A 50 15.29 5.48 -18.05
N THR A 51 15.28 4.19 -18.36
CA THR A 51 14.29 3.53 -19.24
C THR A 51 13.32 2.65 -18.46
N ASP A 52 13.55 2.44 -17.17
CA ASP A 52 12.81 1.49 -16.36
C ASP A 52 11.67 2.21 -15.64
N ARG A 53 10.54 1.52 -15.47
CA ARG A 53 9.46 1.99 -14.61
C ARG A 53 9.66 1.42 -13.20
N VAL A 54 9.32 2.22 -12.19
CA VAL A 54 9.41 1.81 -10.79
C VAL A 54 8.03 1.93 -10.16
N PHE A 55 7.60 0.88 -9.47
CA PHE A 55 6.41 0.90 -8.62
C PHE A 55 6.84 0.70 -7.17
N LEU A 56 6.44 1.62 -6.29
CA LEU A 56 6.64 1.55 -4.85
C LEU A 56 5.28 1.41 -4.17
N ASN A 57 5.17 0.47 -3.24
CA ASN A 57 4.01 0.33 -2.36
C ASN A 57 4.49 0.33 -0.89
N PHE A 58 3.88 1.16 -0.06
CA PHE A 58 4.12 1.23 1.38
C PHE A 58 2.81 1.02 2.13
N VAL A 59 2.83 0.17 3.16
CA VAL A 59 1.66 -0.18 3.97
C VAL A 59 2.08 -0.29 5.43
N ASP A 60 1.69 0.67 6.27
CA ASP A 60 1.84 0.64 7.74
C ASP A 60 1.06 1.82 8.38
N HIS A 61 1.29 2.08 9.66
CA HIS A 61 0.87 3.29 10.35
C HIS A 61 1.61 4.54 9.87
N GLY A 62 0.93 5.68 10.04
CA GLY A 62 1.49 7.00 9.79
C GLY A 62 1.05 8.06 10.79
N GLY A 63 1.57 9.25 10.56
CA GLY A 63 1.24 10.47 11.25
C GLY A 63 1.63 11.67 10.37
N ALA A 64 1.31 12.88 10.81
CA ALA A 64 1.65 14.08 10.05
C ALA A 64 3.16 14.19 9.76
N GLY A 65 3.53 13.96 8.50
CA GLY A 65 4.89 14.01 7.97
C GLY A 65 5.80 12.84 8.35
N ILE A 66 5.24 11.73 8.84
CA ILE A 66 5.98 10.53 9.25
C ILE A 66 5.25 9.23 8.88
N VAL A 67 6.00 8.17 8.60
CA VAL A 67 5.48 6.79 8.54
C VAL A 67 6.31 5.84 9.40
N ALA A 68 5.65 4.80 9.91
CA ALA A 68 6.26 3.83 10.81
C ALA A 68 7.11 2.79 10.06
N PHE A 69 8.10 2.27 10.79
CA PHE A 69 8.79 1.04 10.43
C PHE A 69 8.83 0.17 11.69
N PRO A 70 8.86 -1.16 11.55
CA PRO A 70 8.84 -2.06 12.71
C PRO A 70 10.09 -1.91 13.60
N ASN A 71 11.20 -1.38 13.07
CA ASN A 71 12.42 -1.18 13.82
C ASN A 71 13.04 0.19 13.54
N GLY A 72 13.66 0.77 14.58
CA GLY A 72 14.40 2.02 14.48
C GLY A 72 13.51 3.26 14.44
N PRO A 73 14.06 4.41 14.02
CA PRO A 73 13.30 5.65 13.90
C PRO A 73 12.22 5.60 12.82
N LEU A 74 11.20 6.44 12.98
CA LEU A 74 10.20 6.71 11.96
C LEU A 74 10.84 7.34 10.72
N LEU A 75 10.25 7.11 9.55
CA LEU A 75 10.66 7.78 8.32
C LEU A 75 9.99 9.15 8.24
N HIS A 76 10.78 10.23 8.25
CA HIS A 76 10.27 11.57 8.02
C HIS A 76 10.08 11.87 6.52
N ARG A 77 9.05 12.66 6.20
CA ARG A 77 8.78 13.11 4.81
C ARG A 77 9.97 13.80 4.14
N THR A 78 10.82 14.49 4.91
CA THR A 78 12.01 15.17 4.37
C THR A 78 13.03 14.19 3.83
N ASP A 79 13.26 13.09 4.55
CA ASP A 79 14.20 12.04 4.14
C ASP A 79 13.66 11.27 2.93
N LEU A 80 12.34 11.04 2.90
CA LEU A 80 11.68 10.45 1.74
C LEU A 80 11.79 11.36 0.51
N SER A 81 11.51 12.66 0.67
CA SER A 81 11.63 13.66 -0.40
C SER A 81 13.06 13.70 -0.96
N GLU A 82 14.07 13.73 -0.08
CA GLU A 82 15.48 13.70 -0.50
C GLU A 82 15.85 12.42 -1.26
N ALA A 83 15.34 11.26 -0.83
CA ALA A 83 15.57 10.00 -1.52
C ALA A 83 14.92 9.96 -2.92
N LEU A 84 13.67 10.42 -3.06
CA LEU A 84 12.99 10.50 -4.36
C LEU A 84 13.73 11.46 -5.31
N GLN A 85 14.15 12.63 -4.82
CA GLN A 85 14.99 13.54 -5.60
C GLN A 85 16.35 12.93 -5.96
N THR A 86 16.93 12.12 -5.08
CA THR A 86 18.16 11.37 -5.37
C THR A 86 17.94 10.39 -6.52
N MET A 87 16.83 9.64 -6.52
CA MET A 87 16.47 8.74 -7.61
C MET A 87 16.31 9.49 -8.94
N GLN A 88 15.66 10.67 -8.93
CA GLN A 88 15.54 11.54 -10.12
C GLN A 88 16.92 11.99 -10.63
N ARG A 89 17.78 12.52 -9.74
CA ARG A 89 19.14 12.97 -10.09
C ARG A 89 19.99 11.84 -10.69
N LYS A 90 19.86 10.63 -10.12
CA LYS A 90 20.53 9.43 -10.62
C LYS A 90 19.87 8.83 -11.87
N LYS A 91 18.74 9.39 -12.34
CA LYS A 91 17.94 8.89 -13.47
C LYS A 91 17.59 7.40 -13.31
N MET A 92 17.09 7.03 -12.14
CA MET A 92 16.77 5.65 -11.78
C MET A 92 15.42 5.15 -12.30
N PHE A 93 14.68 5.98 -13.05
CA PHE A 93 13.42 5.60 -13.66
C PHE A 93 13.12 6.50 -14.86
N SER A 94 12.27 6.02 -15.77
CA SER A 94 11.54 6.85 -16.73
C SER A 94 10.29 7.46 -16.08
N GLU A 95 9.56 6.65 -15.30
CA GLU A 95 8.34 6.98 -14.57
C GLU A 95 8.29 6.17 -13.27
N LEU A 96 7.85 6.79 -12.18
CA LEU A 96 7.69 6.15 -10.87
C LEU A 96 6.26 6.35 -10.37
N VAL A 97 5.61 5.26 -9.96
CA VAL A 97 4.33 5.29 -9.25
C VAL A 97 4.56 4.88 -7.80
N PHE A 98 3.99 5.63 -6.85
CA PHE A 98 4.09 5.33 -5.42
C PHE A 98 2.72 5.31 -4.75
N TYR A 99 2.26 4.13 -4.34
CA TYR A 99 1.08 3.97 -3.49
C TYR A 99 1.47 3.91 -2.01
N MET A 100 0.80 4.70 -1.17
CA MET A 100 1.08 4.79 0.26
C MET A 100 -0.19 4.64 1.09
N GLU A 101 -0.33 3.48 1.71
CA GLU A 101 -1.29 3.19 2.78
C GLU A 101 -0.68 3.57 4.12
N ALA A 102 -1.18 4.67 4.70
CA ALA A 102 -0.91 5.09 6.07
C ALA A 102 -1.87 6.20 6.50
N CYS A 103 -2.07 6.34 7.81
CA CYS A 103 -2.69 7.52 8.41
C CYS A 103 -1.91 8.78 8.03
N GLU A 104 -2.63 9.85 7.71
CA GLU A 104 -2.07 11.14 7.28
C GLU A 104 -1.08 11.04 6.10
N SER A 105 -1.17 10.01 5.27
CA SER A 105 -0.25 9.73 4.15
C SER A 105 -0.16 10.87 3.14
N GLY A 106 -1.23 11.65 2.95
CA GLY A 106 -1.23 12.86 2.13
C GLY A 106 -0.27 13.96 2.61
N SER A 107 0.33 13.83 3.80
CA SER A 107 1.35 14.75 4.33
C SER A 107 2.80 14.40 3.93
N MET A 108 3.00 13.25 3.26
CA MET A 108 4.33 12.69 2.97
C MET A 108 4.98 13.19 1.68
N PHE A 109 4.23 13.86 0.79
CA PHE A 109 4.69 14.26 -0.54
C PHE A 109 4.64 15.78 -0.80
N PRO A 110 5.29 16.63 0.04
CA PRO A 110 5.19 18.08 -0.11
C PRO A 110 5.89 18.64 -1.36
N ASP A 111 6.88 17.93 -1.91
CA ASP A 111 7.83 18.49 -2.89
C ASP A 111 7.78 17.80 -4.27
N LEU A 112 6.74 17.02 -4.58
CA LEU A 112 6.60 16.42 -5.91
C LEU A 112 6.20 17.46 -6.95
N THR A 113 6.96 17.54 -8.05
CA THR A 113 6.70 18.48 -9.14
C THR A 113 5.89 17.83 -10.27
N SER A 114 5.18 18.66 -11.05
CA SER A 114 4.34 18.20 -12.16
C SER A 114 5.12 17.65 -13.37
N ASP A 115 6.44 17.81 -13.40
CA ASP A 115 7.35 17.30 -14.43
C ASP A 115 8.35 16.28 -13.88
N GLY A 116 8.20 15.90 -12.61
CA GLY A 116 9.15 15.06 -11.88
C GLY A 116 9.11 13.58 -12.24
N LYS A 117 8.19 13.14 -13.10
CA LYS A 117 7.99 11.73 -13.47
C LYS A 117 7.71 10.81 -12.28
N ILE A 118 7.17 11.38 -11.20
CA ILE A 118 6.70 10.65 -10.02
C ILE A 118 5.21 10.96 -9.85
N PHE A 119 4.38 9.93 -9.79
CA PHE A 119 2.96 10.03 -9.47
C PHE A 119 2.69 9.25 -8.18
N ALA A 120 2.24 9.94 -7.14
CA ALA A 120 1.96 9.31 -5.85
C ALA A 120 0.47 9.32 -5.56
N VAL A 121 -0.03 8.24 -4.96
CA VAL A 121 -1.42 8.07 -4.52
C VAL A 121 -1.41 7.66 -3.05
N THR A 122 -2.23 8.33 -2.23
CA THR A 122 -2.24 8.12 -0.78
C THR A 122 -3.62 7.70 -0.29
N ALA A 123 -3.65 6.84 0.72
CA ALA A 123 -4.89 6.34 1.32
C ALA A 123 -5.73 7.42 1.99
N SER A 124 -5.10 8.49 2.47
CA SER A 124 -5.74 9.56 3.22
C SER A 124 -5.18 10.93 2.86
N ASN A 125 -5.90 11.99 3.20
CA ASN A 125 -5.34 13.35 3.23
C ASN A 125 -4.39 13.53 4.43
N ALA A 126 -3.85 14.74 4.59
CA ALA A 126 -2.85 15.06 5.62
C ALA A 126 -3.39 15.15 7.07
N HIS A 127 -4.70 14.99 7.31
CA HIS A 127 -5.35 15.28 8.58
C HIS A 127 -6.27 14.17 9.10
N GLU A 128 -6.27 13.01 8.46
CA GLU A 128 -7.16 11.91 8.80
C GLU A 128 -6.44 10.56 8.81
N SER A 129 -7.04 9.59 9.49
CA SER A 129 -6.57 8.21 9.53
C SER A 129 -6.84 7.49 8.21
N SER A 130 -6.14 6.37 8.00
CA SER A 130 -6.62 5.34 7.07
C SER A 130 -7.32 4.21 7.84
N TRP A 131 -7.86 3.23 7.12
CA TRP A 131 -8.87 2.32 7.66
C TRP A 131 -8.51 0.87 7.37
N GLY A 132 -8.51 0.04 8.41
CA GLY A 132 -8.45 -1.41 8.29
C GLY A 132 -9.74 -1.98 7.68
N TYR A 133 -9.61 -3.13 7.04
CA TYR A 133 -10.70 -3.84 6.38
C TYR A 133 -10.61 -5.36 6.61
N TYR A 134 -11.71 -6.06 6.35
CA TYR A 134 -11.84 -7.48 6.70
C TYR A 134 -11.50 -7.76 8.17
N CYS A 135 -12.20 -7.04 9.05
CA CYS A 135 -11.94 -7.04 10.49
C CYS A 135 -12.93 -7.89 11.29
N MET A 136 -12.49 -8.27 12.49
CA MET A 136 -13.32 -8.89 13.51
C MET A 136 -14.52 -8.01 13.93
N PRO A 137 -15.63 -8.63 14.36
CA PRO A 137 -15.83 -10.09 14.52
C PRO A 137 -16.45 -10.80 13.32
N SER A 138 -16.81 -10.07 12.26
CA SER A 138 -17.69 -10.60 11.21
C SER A 138 -16.99 -10.87 9.88
N ASN A 139 -15.87 -10.20 9.63
CA ASN A 139 -15.25 -10.15 8.30
C ASN A 139 -13.78 -10.59 8.32
N ASP A 140 -13.35 -11.37 9.31
CA ASP A 140 -11.97 -11.86 9.46
C ASP A 140 -11.85 -13.39 9.42
N THR A 141 -12.93 -14.12 9.14
CA THR A 141 -12.89 -15.59 9.03
C THR A 141 -12.25 -16.01 7.70
N VAL A 142 -11.26 -16.91 7.76
CA VAL A 142 -10.58 -17.50 6.61
C VAL A 142 -10.74 -19.02 6.67
N ARG A 143 -11.42 -19.62 5.69
CA ARG A 143 -11.66 -21.07 5.61
C ARG A 143 -12.17 -21.67 6.92
N GLY A 144 -13.26 -21.09 7.44
CA GLY A 144 -13.87 -21.45 8.72
C GLY A 144 -13.05 -21.13 9.99
N LYS A 145 -11.94 -20.40 9.89
CA LYS A 145 -11.12 -20.01 11.05
C LYS A 145 -11.15 -18.51 11.28
N ASP A 146 -11.54 -18.10 12.48
CA ASP A 146 -11.45 -16.71 12.91
C ASP A 146 -10.00 -16.30 13.13
N MET A 147 -9.61 -15.20 12.50
CA MET A 147 -8.23 -14.72 12.53
C MET A 147 -7.97 -13.75 13.69
N GLY A 148 -9.02 -13.17 14.27
CA GLY A 148 -8.96 -12.26 15.42
C GLY A 148 -8.28 -10.93 15.11
N THR A 149 -8.24 -10.51 13.84
CA THR A 149 -7.54 -9.32 13.37
C THR A 149 -8.18 -8.79 12.08
N CYS A 150 -7.75 -7.63 11.60
CA CYS A 150 -8.05 -7.17 10.24
C CYS A 150 -7.13 -7.86 9.21
N LEU A 151 -7.66 -8.24 8.04
CA LEU A 151 -6.91 -8.94 6.99
C LEU A 151 -6.37 -8.03 5.87
N GLY A 152 -6.73 -6.75 5.89
CA GLY A 152 -6.20 -5.75 4.97
C GLY A 152 -6.57 -4.34 5.39
N ASP A 153 -6.29 -3.38 4.50
CA ASP A 153 -6.60 -1.97 4.67
C ASP A 153 -7.44 -1.50 3.49
N LEU A 154 -8.39 -0.59 3.72
CA LEU A 154 -9.45 -0.24 2.78
C LEU A 154 -8.89 0.33 1.47
N PHE A 155 -7.89 1.22 1.52
CA PHE A 155 -7.27 1.71 0.29
C PHE A 155 -6.47 0.59 -0.39
N SER A 156 -5.71 -0.17 0.39
CA SER A 156 -4.88 -1.27 -0.13
C SER A 156 -5.69 -2.36 -0.83
N ILE A 157 -6.73 -2.88 -0.20
CA ILE A 157 -7.62 -3.88 -0.80
C ILE A 157 -8.42 -3.30 -1.97
N SER A 158 -8.68 -1.98 -1.97
CA SER A 158 -9.37 -1.33 -3.08
C SER A 158 -8.60 -1.40 -4.38
N TRP A 159 -7.30 -1.07 -4.38
CA TRP A 159 -6.50 -1.11 -5.61
C TRP A 159 -6.05 -2.54 -5.96
N MET A 160 -5.70 -3.36 -4.96
CA MET A 160 -5.26 -4.74 -5.23
C MET A 160 -6.38 -5.59 -5.85
N GLU A 161 -7.60 -5.49 -5.32
CA GLU A 161 -8.72 -6.27 -5.88
C GLU A 161 -9.21 -5.73 -7.23
N ASP A 162 -8.99 -4.45 -7.52
CA ASP A 162 -9.22 -3.87 -8.85
C ASP A 162 -8.20 -4.39 -9.86
N SER A 163 -6.92 -4.44 -9.48
CA SER A 163 -5.87 -5.08 -10.29
C SER A 163 -6.10 -6.58 -10.49
N ASP A 164 -6.63 -7.29 -9.50
CA ASP A 164 -7.01 -8.71 -9.59
C ASP A 164 -8.14 -8.96 -10.60
N LEU A 165 -8.91 -7.94 -11.02
CA LEU A 165 -9.88 -8.06 -12.11
C LEU A 165 -9.21 -8.32 -13.47
N GLY A 166 -7.88 -8.14 -13.57
CA GLY A 166 -7.10 -8.50 -14.75
C GLY A 166 -7.16 -7.50 -15.90
N HIS A 167 -7.63 -6.27 -15.66
CA HIS A 167 -7.69 -5.21 -16.67
C HIS A 167 -6.38 -4.43 -16.87
N LEU A 168 -5.25 -4.97 -16.41
CA LEU A 168 -3.94 -4.31 -16.41
C LEU A 168 -3.49 -3.77 -17.77
N ALA A 169 -3.93 -4.39 -18.86
CA ALA A 169 -3.59 -3.97 -20.23
C ALA A 169 -4.52 -2.88 -20.81
N THR A 170 -5.60 -2.53 -20.12
CA THR A 170 -6.65 -1.62 -20.64
C THR A 170 -7.06 -0.53 -19.67
N GLU A 171 -6.92 -0.77 -18.38
CA GLU A 171 -7.20 0.21 -17.33
C GLU A 171 -6.02 1.16 -17.17
N SER A 172 -6.30 2.46 -17.16
CA SER A 172 -5.29 3.48 -16.90
C SER A 172 -5.08 3.70 -15.40
N LEU A 173 -3.93 4.24 -15.02
CA LEU A 173 -3.65 4.71 -13.66
C LEU A 173 -4.79 5.61 -13.13
N LYS A 174 -5.25 6.54 -13.96
CA LYS A 174 -6.34 7.46 -13.65
C LYS A 174 -7.66 6.74 -13.35
N GLU A 175 -8.01 5.73 -14.14
CA GLU A 175 -9.25 4.98 -13.95
C GLU A 175 -9.19 4.13 -12.67
N GLN A 176 -8.05 3.46 -12.41
CA GLN A 176 -7.86 2.75 -11.14
C GLN A 176 -7.96 3.71 -9.95
N VAL A 177 -7.27 4.86 -9.98
CA VAL A 177 -7.37 5.88 -8.91
C VAL A 177 -8.83 6.33 -8.72
N ARG A 178 -9.60 6.51 -9.79
CA ARG A 178 -11.02 6.88 -9.71
C ARG A 178 -11.84 5.79 -8.99
N ARG A 179 -11.62 4.51 -9.31
CA ARG A 179 -12.30 3.37 -8.69
C ARG A 179 -11.92 3.19 -7.23
N VAL A 180 -10.62 3.28 -6.94
CA VAL A 180 -10.06 3.23 -5.58
C VAL A 180 -10.63 4.36 -4.73
N THR A 181 -10.70 5.58 -5.26
CA THR A 181 -11.32 6.73 -4.58
C THR A 181 -12.81 6.49 -4.32
N SER A 182 -13.53 5.91 -5.29
CA SER A 182 -14.95 5.60 -5.13
C SER A 182 -15.22 4.50 -4.09
N ARG A 183 -14.27 3.58 -3.87
CA ARG A 183 -14.40 2.50 -2.88
C ARG A 183 -13.92 2.92 -1.49
N THR A 184 -12.86 3.72 -1.42
CA THR A 184 -12.22 4.19 -0.20
C THR A 184 -12.92 5.43 0.36
N VAL A 185 -14.17 5.30 0.80
CA VAL A 185 -14.97 6.48 1.22
C VAL A 185 -14.85 6.85 2.71
N LYS A 186 -14.01 6.13 3.46
CA LYS A 186 -13.75 6.42 4.87
C LYS A 186 -12.61 7.44 5.07
N SER A 187 -11.85 7.69 4.02
CA SER A 187 -10.79 8.69 3.93
C SER A 187 -10.84 9.32 2.53
N HIS A 188 -9.98 10.30 2.28
CA HIS A 188 -9.83 10.98 1.01
C HIS A 188 -8.55 10.50 0.35
N VAL A 189 -8.71 9.70 -0.70
CA VAL A 189 -7.58 9.33 -1.56
C VAL A 189 -7.04 10.58 -2.24
N MET A 190 -5.73 10.81 -2.14
CA MET A 190 -5.09 11.99 -2.73
C MET A 190 -4.07 11.58 -3.78
N THR A 191 -3.85 12.44 -4.77
CA THR A 191 -2.82 12.27 -5.81
C THR A 191 -1.83 13.43 -5.80
N PHE A 192 -0.55 13.15 -6.06
CA PHE A 192 0.52 14.13 -6.08
C PHE A 192 1.48 13.91 -7.26
N GLY A 193 2.17 14.98 -7.67
CA GLY A 193 3.26 14.92 -8.65
C GLY A 193 2.82 15.06 -10.12
N ASP A 194 3.46 14.27 -10.98
CA ASP A 194 3.36 14.36 -12.43
C ASP A 194 2.19 13.53 -12.96
N THR A 195 1.13 14.20 -13.38
CA THR A 195 -0.09 13.58 -13.95
C THR A 195 0.01 13.35 -15.46
N THR A 196 1.13 13.67 -16.12
CA THR A 196 1.24 13.59 -17.59
C THR A 196 1.19 12.16 -18.15
N PHE A 197 1.30 11.15 -17.28
CA PHE A 197 1.25 9.73 -17.63
C PHE A 197 0.12 8.97 -16.93
N GLU A 198 -0.86 9.67 -16.33
CA GLU A 198 -1.99 9.01 -15.65
C GLU A 198 -2.93 8.26 -16.61
N ASP A 199 -2.88 8.56 -17.90
CA ASP A 199 -3.60 7.83 -18.95
C ASP A 199 -2.88 6.55 -19.41
N GLU A 200 -1.68 6.28 -18.91
CA GLU A 200 -0.97 5.03 -19.20
C GLU A 200 -1.60 3.84 -18.45
N ASN A 201 -1.57 2.67 -19.10
CA ASN A 201 -2.13 1.45 -18.54
C ASN A 201 -1.41 1.01 -17.26
N ILE A 202 -2.17 0.65 -16.23
CA ILE A 202 -1.64 0.26 -14.91
C ILE A 202 -0.66 -0.93 -14.99
N GLY A 203 -0.87 -1.85 -15.94
CA GLY A 203 0.00 -3.00 -16.20
C GLY A 203 1.43 -2.67 -16.62
N LYS A 204 1.73 -1.40 -16.90
CA LYS A 204 3.11 -0.92 -17.11
C LYS A 204 3.88 -0.73 -15.80
N PHE A 205 3.18 -0.62 -14.68
CA PHE A 205 3.75 -0.40 -13.34
C PHE A 205 3.49 -1.61 -12.43
N GLU A 206 2.27 -2.12 -12.44
CA GLU A 206 1.90 -3.34 -11.73
C GLU A 206 2.09 -4.55 -12.63
N LEU A 207 2.99 -5.45 -12.25
CA LEU A 207 3.19 -6.71 -12.97
C LEU A 207 2.40 -7.81 -12.25
N ALA A 208 1.28 -8.24 -12.83
CA ALA A 208 0.68 -9.54 -12.50
C ALA A 208 1.02 -10.56 -13.60
N PRO A 209 1.19 -11.85 -13.26
CA PRO A 209 1.11 -12.90 -14.27
C PRO A 209 -0.25 -12.80 -15.00
N PRO A 210 -0.32 -13.14 -16.30
CA PRO A 210 -1.59 -13.10 -17.03
C PRO A 210 -2.59 -14.07 -16.39
N VAL A 211 -3.57 -13.52 -15.67
CA VAL A 211 -4.72 -14.28 -15.19
C VAL A 211 -5.70 -14.39 -16.36
N ALA A 212 -6.30 -15.56 -16.55
CA ALA A 212 -7.37 -15.71 -17.52
C ALA A 212 -8.48 -14.70 -17.18
N GLN A 213 -8.96 -13.98 -18.19
CA GLN A 213 -10.09 -13.07 -18.06
C GLN A 213 -11.34 -13.86 -17.66
N GLU A 214 -11.55 -14.06 -16.37
CA GLU A 214 -12.89 -14.24 -15.84
C GLU A 214 -13.45 -12.85 -15.57
N GLN A 215 -14.71 -12.62 -15.96
CA GLN A 215 -15.43 -11.41 -15.62
C GLN A 215 -15.48 -11.31 -14.09
N ALA A 216 -14.53 -10.57 -13.54
CA ALA A 216 -14.51 -10.32 -12.13
C ALA A 216 -15.63 -9.30 -11.83
N ALA A 217 -16.45 -9.65 -10.83
CA ALA A 217 -17.62 -8.89 -10.46
C ALA A 217 -17.26 -7.45 -10.08
N GLU A 218 -18.21 -6.52 -10.24
CA GLU A 218 -18.08 -5.18 -9.64
C GLU A 218 -17.70 -5.33 -8.17
N ILE A 219 -16.64 -4.63 -7.79
CA ILE A 219 -16.20 -4.59 -6.42
C ILE A 219 -17.27 -3.87 -5.61
N ALA A 220 -17.99 -4.63 -4.77
CA ALA A 220 -19.02 -4.08 -3.90
C ALA A 220 -18.44 -2.98 -2.99
N GLY A 221 -19.26 -1.98 -2.68
CA GLY A 221 -18.87 -0.87 -1.80
C GLY A 221 -18.35 -1.38 -0.46
N ALA A 222 -17.06 -1.16 -0.19
CA ALA A 222 -16.34 -1.75 0.93
C ALA A 222 -16.38 -0.87 2.18
N THR A 223 -17.55 -0.41 2.60
CA THR A 223 -17.65 0.53 3.75
C THR A 223 -18.11 -0.14 5.02
N ASP A 224 -18.85 -1.23 4.89
CA ASP A 224 -19.33 -1.99 6.03
C ASP A 224 -18.19 -2.84 6.58
N GLY A 225 -17.98 -2.76 7.90
CA GLY A 225 -16.88 -3.44 8.58
C GLY A 225 -15.50 -2.78 8.54
N ALA A 226 -15.35 -1.59 7.94
CA ALA A 226 -14.09 -0.83 8.03
C ALA A 226 -13.87 -0.29 9.46
N VAL A 227 -12.62 -0.29 9.92
CA VAL A 227 -12.23 0.13 11.27
C VAL A 227 -11.11 1.16 11.16
N ASP A 228 -11.18 2.28 11.88
CA ASP A 228 -10.06 3.23 11.93
C ASP A 228 -8.82 2.47 12.42
N ILE A 229 -7.69 2.63 11.71
CA ILE A 229 -6.46 1.91 12.05
C ILE A 229 -6.08 2.07 13.53
N ARG A 230 -6.36 3.24 14.13
CA ARG A 230 -6.03 3.54 15.54
C ARG A 230 -6.94 2.80 16.53
N ASP A 231 -8.13 2.40 16.10
CA ASP A 231 -9.10 1.69 16.93
C ASP A 231 -8.95 0.16 16.85
N ILE A 232 -8.19 -0.37 15.87
CA ILE A 232 -8.00 -1.81 15.68
C ILE A 232 -7.53 -2.51 16.97
N PRO A 233 -6.47 -2.05 17.68
CA PRO A 233 -6.02 -2.72 18.90
C PRO A 233 -7.08 -2.75 20.00
N LEU A 234 -7.85 -1.66 20.14
CA LEU A 234 -8.93 -1.57 21.11
C LEU A 234 -10.06 -2.56 20.76
N ARG A 235 -10.41 -2.64 19.48
CA ARG A 235 -11.46 -3.55 19.00
C ARG A 235 -11.07 -5.01 19.11
N VAL A 236 -9.81 -5.35 18.83
CA VAL A 236 -9.25 -6.69 19.08
C VAL A 236 -9.32 -7.05 20.56
N ALA A 237 -8.88 -6.14 21.43
CA ALA A 237 -8.92 -6.37 22.88
C ALA A 237 -10.35 -6.52 23.41
N TYR A 238 -11.28 -5.68 22.95
CA TYR A 238 -12.69 -5.76 23.31
C TYR A 238 -13.33 -7.09 22.86
N TYR A 239 -13.06 -7.52 21.62
CA TYR A 239 -13.56 -8.78 21.10
C TYR A 239 -12.99 -9.99 21.85
N ALA A 240 -11.69 -9.97 22.18
CA ALA A 240 -11.07 -11.00 23.00
C ALA A 240 -11.72 -11.08 24.40
N TRP A 241 -12.05 -9.94 25.00
CA TRP A 241 -12.75 -9.88 26.28
C TRP A 241 -14.18 -10.44 26.17
N GLU A 242 -14.95 -10.03 25.16
CA GLU A 242 -16.33 -10.49 24.95
C GLU A 242 -16.39 -12.01 24.71
N SER A 243 -15.51 -12.54 23.85
CA SER A 243 -15.42 -13.97 23.55
C SER A 243 -14.87 -14.83 24.70
N SER A 244 -14.15 -14.24 25.66
CA SER A 244 -13.63 -14.94 26.85
C SER A 244 -14.67 -15.14 27.96
N SER A 245 -15.80 -14.44 27.90
CA SER A 245 -16.83 -14.48 28.95
C SER A 245 -17.67 -15.77 28.82
N PRO A 246 -17.56 -16.74 29.75
CA PRO A 246 -18.35 -17.96 29.67
C PRO A 246 -19.79 -17.66 30.08
N GLY A 247 -20.75 -17.76 29.14
CA GLY A 247 -22.18 -17.86 29.46
C GLY A 247 -23.07 -16.66 29.10
N ARG A 248 -23.22 -16.38 27.81
CA ARG A 248 -24.54 -16.08 27.25
C ARG A 248 -24.92 -17.15 26.24
#